data_AF-A0A520AA08-F1
#
_entry.id   AF-A0A520AA08-F1
#
_cell.length_a   1.000
_cell.length_b   1.000
_cell.length_c   1.000
_cell.angle_alpha   90.00
_cell.angle_beta   90.00
_cell.angle_gamma   90.00
#
_symmetry.space_group_name_H-M   'P 1'
#
loop_
_entity.id
_entity.type
_entity.pdbx_description
1 polymer ?
#
loop_
_entity_poly.entity_id
_entity_poly.type
_entity_poly.pdbx_seq_one_letter_code
_entity_poly.pdbx_strand_id
1 'polypeptide(L)'
;KQEYPKIRKKNTRILMADWHKILGITALAFNFVIACSGAWLGLQPKLMQWFDIKAPNDYEATKVIDPKDDADITVDWDKVFKSVKKEFPELIPGYIRASADGTATIEVHGSIAGQVYEKNINTLVLAKNNYAPVFKYDLRNASFRDKFYSVQEALHFGDFGGLGLKIIYAILGLISAFLSISGFVVYLCRKDKKEKRPISALKTTFIYTMVILLVLISIALISMFIGYRQAATVAAYIINGGLIIFLLYSIWKYVFDKKAVKTNFTQE
;
A
#
# COMPACT_ATOMS: atom_id res chain seq x y z
N LYS A 1 16.95 -34.54 16.32
CA LYS A 1 16.45 -33.44 15.45
C LYS A 1 14.96 -33.65 15.24
N GLN A 2 14.12 -32.61 15.27
CA GLN A 2 12.69 -32.74 15.00
C GLN A 2 12.46 -32.81 13.48
N GLU A 3 11.58 -33.71 13.02
CA GLU A 3 11.14 -33.75 11.61
C GLU A 3 10.26 -32.54 11.27
N TYR A 4 10.48 -31.95 10.09
CA TYR A 4 9.73 -30.82 9.57
C TYR A 4 8.87 -31.26 8.37
N PRO A 5 7.57 -30.94 8.31
CA PRO A 5 6.76 -30.21 9.30
C PRO A 5 6.15 -31.11 10.38
N LYS A 6 6.17 -30.69 11.66
CA LYS A 6 5.48 -31.39 12.77
C LYS A 6 4.80 -30.39 13.71
N ILE A 7 3.48 -30.52 13.89
CA ILE A 7 2.64 -29.65 14.72
C ILE A 7 2.36 -30.31 16.06
N ARG A 8 2.77 -29.67 17.16
CA ARG A 8 2.58 -30.24 18.52
C ARG A 8 1.43 -29.54 19.24
N LYS A 9 0.48 -30.33 19.75
CA LYS A 9 -0.71 -29.85 20.48
C LYS A 9 -0.54 -29.81 22.02
N LYS A 10 0.69 -29.66 22.54
CA LYS A 10 0.96 -29.69 24.00
C LYS A 10 0.38 -28.51 24.79
N ASN A 11 0.50 -27.30 24.25
CA ASN A 11 -0.09 -26.08 24.80
C ASN A 11 -0.14 -25.00 23.72
N THR A 12 -0.92 -23.93 23.97
CA THR A 12 -1.13 -22.82 23.02
C THR A 12 0.17 -22.22 22.52
N ARG A 13 1.17 -22.01 23.39
CA ARG A 13 2.47 -21.45 23.00
C ARG A 13 3.17 -22.33 21.96
N ILE A 14 3.25 -23.63 22.20
CA ILE A 14 3.92 -24.57 21.30
C ILE A 14 3.14 -24.71 19.99
N LEU A 15 1.82 -24.83 20.08
CA LEU A 15 0.95 -24.94 18.91
C LEU A 15 1.08 -23.73 17.99
N MET A 16 0.97 -22.51 18.55
CA MET A 16 1.11 -21.27 17.79
C MET A 16 2.52 -21.09 17.23
N ALA A 17 3.56 -21.47 17.98
CA ALA A 17 4.93 -21.40 17.50
C ALA A 17 5.19 -22.36 16.32
N ASP A 18 4.64 -23.58 16.36
CA ASP A 18 4.80 -24.53 15.26
C ASP A 18 4.06 -24.07 14.00
N TRP A 19 2.82 -23.58 14.13
CA TRP A 19 2.09 -22.97 13.01
C TRP A 19 2.79 -21.73 12.45
N HIS A 20 3.24 -20.84 13.33
CA HIS A 20 3.96 -19.61 12.94
C HIS A 20 5.22 -19.91 12.14
N LYS A 21 6.01 -20.92 12.53
CA LYS A 21 7.21 -21.32 11.78
C LYS A 21 6.88 -21.90 10.41
N ILE A 22 5.92 -22.82 10.34
CA ILE A 22 5.56 -23.48 9.08
C ILE A 22 5.03 -22.45 8.08
N LEU A 23 4.03 -21.68 8.49
CA LEU A 23 3.43 -20.65 7.63
C LEU A 23 4.38 -19.49 7.36
N GLY A 24 5.26 -19.17 8.31
CA GLY A 24 6.28 -18.13 8.16
C GLY A 24 7.31 -18.48 7.09
N ILE A 25 7.77 -19.72 7.06
CA ILE A 25 8.67 -20.21 6.00
C ILE A 25 7.95 -20.22 4.65
N THR A 26 6.70 -20.69 4.60
CA THR A 26 5.90 -20.73 3.37
C THR A 26 5.67 -19.33 2.79
N ALA A 27 5.35 -18.34 3.62
CA ALA A 27 5.06 -16.98 3.19
C ALA A 27 6.30 -16.06 3.16
N LEU A 28 7.51 -16.57 3.40
CA LEU A 28 8.71 -15.75 3.55
C LEU A 28 9.01 -14.94 2.28
N ALA A 29 9.06 -15.60 1.13
CA ALA A 29 9.34 -14.95 -0.16
C ALA A 29 8.28 -13.90 -0.50
N PHE A 30 7.01 -14.23 -0.28
CA PHE A 30 5.90 -13.29 -0.46
C PHE A 30 6.05 -12.06 0.43
N ASN A 31 6.24 -12.25 1.74
CA ASN A 31 6.41 -11.15 2.68
C ASN A 31 7.61 -10.26 2.34
N PHE A 32 8.70 -10.86 1.85
CA PHE A 32 9.85 -10.10 1.39
C PHE A 32 9.50 -9.23 0.17
N VAL A 33 8.83 -9.78 -0.84
CA VAL A 33 8.38 -9.02 -2.01
C VAL A 33 7.45 -7.88 -1.59
N ILE A 34 6.44 -8.14 -0.75
CA ILE A 34 5.49 -7.12 -0.28
C ILE A 34 6.19 -6.04 0.55
N ALA A 35 7.16 -6.39 1.40
CA ALA A 35 7.93 -5.41 2.16
C ALA A 35 8.77 -4.52 1.24
N CYS A 36 9.47 -5.09 0.26
CA CYS A 36 10.29 -4.34 -0.70
C CYS A 36 9.43 -3.45 -1.60
N SER A 37 8.36 -3.98 -2.19
CA SER A 37 7.46 -3.20 -3.05
C SER A 37 6.65 -2.16 -2.27
N GLY A 38 6.28 -2.46 -1.02
CA GLY A 38 5.59 -1.50 -0.14
C GLY A 38 6.50 -0.35 0.29
N ALA A 39 7.76 -0.63 0.62
CA ALA A 39 8.76 0.42 0.87
C ALA A 39 9.04 1.26 -0.38
N TRP A 40 9.05 0.62 -1.55
CA TRP A 40 9.15 1.31 -2.84
C TRP A 40 7.98 2.28 -3.04
N LEU A 41 6.73 1.83 -2.90
CA LEU A 41 5.53 2.67 -2.94
C LEU A 41 5.60 3.84 -1.95
N GLY A 42 5.98 3.56 -0.70
CA GLY A 42 6.08 4.60 0.33
C GLY A 42 7.12 5.68 0.03
N LEU A 43 8.12 5.37 -0.80
CA LEU A 43 9.17 6.28 -1.24
C LEU A 43 8.95 6.80 -2.67
N GLN A 44 7.80 6.48 -3.30
CA GLN A 44 7.52 6.74 -4.71
C GLN A 44 7.87 8.17 -5.13
N PRO A 45 7.40 9.25 -4.47
CA PRO A 45 7.69 10.62 -4.90
C PRO A 45 9.18 10.98 -4.88
N LYS A 46 9.91 10.48 -3.86
CA LYS A 46 11.36 10.71 -3.74
C LYS A 46 12.14 9.94 -4.78
N LEU A 47 11.75 8.68 -5.03
CA LEU A 47 12.40 7.84 -6.04
C LEU A 47 12.17 8.40 -7.45
N MET A 48 10.97 8.90 -7.77
CA MET A 48 10.73 9.58 -9.06
C MET A 48 11.65 10.77 -9.23
N GLN A 49 11.75 11.62 -8.20
CA GLN A 49 12.60 12.80 -8.22
C GLN A 49 14.09 12.46 -8.33
N TRP A 50 14.60 11.52 -7.53
CA TRP A 50 16.03 11.18 -7.50
C TRP A 50 16.52 10.52 -8.78
N PHE A 51 15.65 9.75 -9.45
CA PHE A 51 16.01 9.00 -10.64
C PHE A 51 15.46 9.59 -11.94
N ASP A 52 14.80 10.75 -11.88
CA ASP A 52 14.12 11.42 -13.00
C ASP A 52 13.21 10.45 -13.76
N ILE A 53 12.37 9.72 -13.02
CA ILE A 53 11.41 8.77 -13.59
C ILE A 53 10.32 9.56 -14.30
N LYS A 54 10.09 9.24 -15.58
CA LYS A 54 8.99 9.84 -16.34
C LYS A 54 7.70 9.06 -16.13
N ALA A 55 6.61 9.78 -15.93
CA ALA A 55 5.27 9.21 -15.76
C ALA A 55 4.23 10.01 -16.57
N PRO A 56 3.05 9.43 -16.85
CA PRO A 56 1.99 10.15 -17.56
C PRO A 56 1.59 11.47 -16.90
N ASN A 57 1.68 11.53 -15.56
CA ASN A 57 1.34 12.72 -14.77
C ASN A 57 2.28 13.91 -15.01
N ASP A 58 3.41 13.73 -15.71
CA ASP A 58 4.29 14.83 -16.10
C ASP A 58 3.72 15.66 -17.27
N TYR A 59 2.68 15.15 -17.95
CA TYR A 59 2.00 15.89 -19.01
C TYR A 59 0.97 16.87 -18.43
N GLU A 60 1.25 18.17 -18.56
CA GLU A 60 0.31 19.24 -18.22
C GLU A 60 -0.32 19.79 -19.50
N ALA A 61 -1.62 19.55 -19.68
CA ALA A 61 -2.36 20.13 -20.79
C ALA A 61 -2.54 21.65 -20.59
N THR A 62 -2.34 22.42 -21.65
CA THR A 62 -2.59 23.87 -21.64
C THR A 62 -4.07 24.15 -21.51
N LYS A 63 -4.44 25.11 -20.65
CA LYS A 63 -5.82 25.63 -20.59
C LYS A 63 -6.10 26.50 -21.82
N VAL A 64 -7.14 26.15 -22.55
CA VAL A 64 -7.50 26.75 -23.84
C VAL A 64 -8.85 27.46 -23.82
N ILE A 65 -9.73 27.11 -22.87
CA ILE A 65 -11.08 27.68 -22.73
C ILE A 65 -11.42 27.93 -21.25
N ASP A 66 -12.54 28.61 -20.98
CA ASP A 66 -13.05 28.77 -19.63
C ASP A 66 -13.44 27.40 -19.02
N PRO A 67 -13.14 27.13 -17.74
CA PRO A 67 -13.51 25.87 -17.09
C PRO A 67 -15.01 25.54 -17.14
N LYS A 68 -15.89 26.54 -17.13
CA LYS A 68 -17.34 26.32 -17.25
C LYS A 68 -17.70 25.83 -18.65
N ASP A 69 -17.16 26.49 -19.67
CA ASP A 69 -17.37 26.09 -21.06
C ASP A 69 -16.82 24.67 -21.30
N ASP A 70 -15.68 24.33 -20.70
CA ASP A 70 -15.11 22.98 -20.77
C ASP A 70 -16.01 21.91 -20.15
N ALA A 71 -16.58 22.21 -18.98
CA ALA A 71 -17.50 21.32 -18.28
C ALA A 71 -18.79 21.07 -19.06
N ASP A 72 -19.25 22.07 -19.82
CA ASP A 72 -20.48 22.01 -20.62
C ASP A 72 -20.30 21.30 -21.98
N ILE A 73 -19.05 21.00 -22.39
CA ILE A 73 -18.80 20.23 -23.62
C ILE A 73 -19.37 18.81 -23.48
N THR A 74 -20.35 18.49 -24.33
CA THR A 74 -20.85 17.13 -24.48
C THR A 74 -19.85 16.26 -25.23
N VAL A 75 -19.41 15.18 -24.58
CA VAL A 75 -18.46 14.22 -25.16
C VAL A 75 -19.20 13.11 -25.90
N ASP A 76 -18.83 12.89 -27.16
CA ASP A 76 -19.26 11.74 -27.97
C ASP A 76 -18.35 10.53 -27.69
N TRP A 77 -18.78 9.68 -26.77
CA TRP A 77 -17.99 8.54 -26.31
C TRP A 77 -17.70 7.51 -27.42
N ASP A 78 -18.58 7.35 -28.40
CA ASP A 78 -18.35 6.44 -29.52
C ASP A 78 -17.17 6.92 -30.39
N LYS A 79 -17.08 8.24 -30.62
CA LYS A 79 -15.93 8.83 -31.32
C LYS A 79 -14.64 8.72 -30.50
N VAL A 80 -14.73 8.91 -29.18
CA VAL A 80 -13.59 8.71 -28.27
C VAL A 80 -13.05 7.29 -28.40
N PHE A 81 -13.89 6.26 -28.21
CA PHE A 81 -13.44 4.87 -28.29
C PHE A 81 -12.94 4.47 -29.68
N LYS A 82 -13.51 5.02 -30.75
CA LYS A 82 -12.97 4.86 -32.12
C LYS A 82 -11.58 5.46 -32.26
N SER A 83 -11.36 6.67 -31.73
CA SER A 83 -10.05 7.32 -31.74
C SER A 83 -9.03 6.54 -30.90
N VAL A 84 -9.39 6.12 -29.69
CA VAL A 84 -8.54 5.27 -28.82
C VAL A 84 -8.14 3.99 -29.55
N LYS A 85 -9.09 3.26 -30.13
CA LYS A 85 -8.80 2.00 -30.85
C LYS A 85 -7.92 2.22 -32.09
N LYS A 86 -8.01 3.38 -32.73
CA LYS A 86 -7.16 3.75 -33.87
C LYS A 86 -5.74 4.10 -33.45
N GLU A 87 -5.60 4.97 -32.45
CA GLU A 87 -4.31 5.54 -32.03
C GLU A 87 -3.54 4.65 -31.04
N PHE A 88 -4.25 3.81 -30.27
CA PHE A 88 -3.68 2.89 -29.31
C PHE A 88 -4.44 1.53 -29.26
N PRO A 89 -4.32 0.68 -30.31
CA PRO A 89 -5.17 -0.50 -30.48
C PRO A 89 -5.10 -1.56 -29.37
N GLU A 90 -3.96 -1.68 -28.69
CA GLU A 90 -3.73 -2.66 -27.62
C GLU A 90 -4.11 -2.15 -26.23
N LEU A 91 -4.49 -0.86 -26.12
CA LEU A 91 -4.90 -0.27 -24.86
C LEU A 91 -6.25 -0.85 -24.46
N ILE A 92 -6.30 -1.46 -23.28
CA ILE A 92 -7.53 -1.85 -22.60
C ILE A 92 -7.87 -0.69 -21.65
N PRO A 93 -8.87 0.15 -21.97
CA PRO A 93 -9.20 1.30 -21.15
C PRO A 93 -9.63 0.84 -19.75
N GLY A 94 -9.01 1.43 -18.73
CA GLY A 94 -9.33 1.17 -17.33
C GLY A 94 -10.25 2.25 -16.76
N TYR A 95 -9.88 3.52 -16.94
CA TYR A 95 -10.71 4.66 -16.58
C TYR A 95 -10.51 5.81 -17.56
N ILE A 96 -11.51 6.67 -17.64
CA ILE A 96 -11.55 7.81 -18.55
C ILE A 96 -11.94 9.04 -17.75
N ARG A 97 -11.27 10.15 -18.00
CA ARG A 97 -11.55 11.44 -17.37
C ARG A 97 -11.67 12.51 -18.44
N ALA A 98 -12.88 13.06 -18.58
CA ALA A 98 -13.06 14.32 -19.30
C ALA A 98 -12.63 15.47 -18.40
N SER A 99 -11.93 16.45 -18.96
CA SER A 99 -11.56 17.67 -18.24
C SER A 99 -12.79 18.49 -17.85
N ALA A 100 -12.62 19.39 -16.88
CA ALA A 100 -13.61 20.42 -16.52
C ALA A 100 -12.88 21.66 -15.97
N ASP A 101 -11.64 21.84 -16.40
CA ASP A 101 -10.66 22.76 -15.83
C ASP A 101 -10.11 23.76 -16.87
N GLY A 102 -10.68 23.74 -18.07
CA GLY A 102 -10.33 24.61 -19.19
C GLY A 102 -9.36 23.97 -20.18
N THR A 103 -8.86 22.75 -19.94
CA THR A 103 -7.93 22.08 -20.86
C THR A 103 -8.61 21.51 -22.10
N ALA A 104 -9.93 21.29 -22.05
CA ALA A 104 -10.71 20.72 -23.14
C ALA A 104 -10.15 19.37 -23.64
N THR A 105 -9.75 18.50 -22.72
CA THR A 105 -9.16 17.19 -23.02
C THR A 105 -9.96 16.01 -22.46
N ILE A 106 -9.66 14.83 -22.98
CA ILE A 106 -10.16 13.54 -22.50
C ILE A 106 -8.95 12.64 -22.28
N GLU A 107 -8.69 12.31 -21.03
CA GLU A 107 -7.63 11.38 -20.66
C GLU A 107 -8.20 9.96 -20.60
N VAL A 108 -7.57 9.05 -21.32
CA VAL A 108 -7.88 7.62 -21.33
C VAL A 108 -6.68 6.88 -20.77
N HIS A 109 -6.84 6.31 -19.58
CA HIS A 109 -5.82 5.55 -18.89
C HIS A 109 -6.14 4.06 -18.98
N GLY A 110 -5.15 3.24 -19.30
CA GLY A 110 -5.38 1.84 -19.61
C GLY A 110 -4.16 0.95 -19.51
N SER A 111 -4.43 -0.35 -19.58
CA SER A 111 -3.43 -1.40 -19.43
C SER A 111 -3.22 -2.12 -20.77
N ILE A 112 -2.07 -2.75 -20.93
CA ILE A 112 -1.80 -3.65 -22.05
C ILE A 112 -1.73 -5.07 -21.48
N ALA A 113 -2.36 -6.02 -22.15
CA ALA A 113 -2.41 -7.41 -21.69
C ALA A 113 -1.01 -8.03 -21.59
N GLY A 114 -0.80 -8.88 -20.57
CA GLY A 114 0.43 -9.66 -20.40
C GLY A 114 1.63 -8.89 -19.83
N GLN A 115 1.42 -7.69 -19.28
CA GLN A 115 2.48 -6.88 -18.68
C GLN A 115 2.47 -6.95 -17.15
N VAL A 116 3.65 -6.80 -16.54
CA VAL A 116 3.85 -6.77 -15.08
C VAL A 116 4.25 -5.35 -14.65
N TYR A 117 3.42 -4.37 -15.03
CA TYR A 117 3.62 -2.96 -14.72
C TYR A 117 2.40 -2.40 -14.01
N GLU A 118 2.56 -1.21 -13.43
CA GLU A 118 1.52 -0.39 -12.84
C GLU A 118 0.26 -0.38 -13.71
N LYS A 119 -0.87 -0.62 -13.05
CA LYS A 119 -2.13 -0.76 -13.75
C LYS A 119 -2.60 0.60 -14.25
N ASN A 120 -3.07 0.62 -15.49
CA ASN A 120 -3.56 1.84 -16.15
C ASN A 120 -2.49 2.93 -16.37
N ILE A 121 -1.21 2.56 -16.35
CA ILE A 121 -0.10 3.51 -16.58
C ILE A 121 0.00 4.02 -18.02
N ASN A 122 -0.60 3.34 -19.00
CA ASN A 122 -0.57 3.82 -20.38
C ASN A 122 -1.69 4.84 -20.57
N THR A 123 -1.36 5.98 -21.16
CA THR A 123 -2.27 7.11 -21.23
C THR A 123 -2.36 7.63 -22.65
N LEU A 124 -3.58 7.91 -23.10
CA LEU A 124 -3.86 8.65 -24.33
C LEU A 124 -4.71 9.85 -23.97
N VAL A 125 -4.29 11.04 -24.38
CA VAL A 125 -5.05 12.27 -24.18
C VAL A 125 -5.55 12.74 -25.54
N LEU A 126 -6.85 12.98 -25.63
CA LEU A 126 -7.52 13.47 -26.82
C LEU A 126 -8.05 14.88 -26.59
N ALA A 127 -8.07 15.72 -27.63
CA ALA A 127 -8.80 16.99 -27.57
C ALA A 127 -10.32 16.73 -27.66
N LYS A 128 -11.13 17.43 -26.85
CA LYS A 128 -12.59 17.26 -26.82
C LYS A 128 -13.27 17.70 -28.12
N ASN A 129 -12.70 18.68 -28.83
CA ASN A 129 -13.33 19.29 -30.00
C ASN A 129 -13.35 18.37 -31.24
N ASN A 130 -12.28 17.61 -31.47
CA ASN A 130 -12.08 16.81 -32.67
C ASN A 130 -11.62 15.37 -32.38
N TYR A 131 -11.40 15.01 -31.12
CA TYR A 131 -10.93 13.70 -30.67
C TYR A 131 -9.57 13.30 -31.22
N ALA A 132 -8.75 14.26 -31.67
CA ALA A 132 -7.38 14.03 -32.11
C ALA A 132 -6.45 13.79 -30.91
N PRO A 133 -5.44 12.92 -31.04
CA PRO A 133 -4.46 12.71 -29.98
C PRO A 133 -3.59 13.94 -29.77
N VAL A 134 -3.52 14.42 -28.52
CA VAL A 134 -2.63 15.51 -28.10
C VAL A 134 -1.43 15.00 -27.29
N PHE A 135 -1.58 13.85 -26.62
CA PHE A 135 -0.51 13.19 -25.90
C PHE A 135 -0.71 11.69 -25.87
N LYS A 136 0.39 10.93 -25.93
CA LYS A 136 0.39 9.48 -25.81
C LYS A 136 1.59 9.03 -24.99
N TYR A 137 1.31 8.35 -23.88
CA TYR A 137 2.30 7.64 -23.09
C TYR A 137 2.10 6.14 -23.26
N ASP A 138 3.04 5.50 -23.95
CA ASP A 138 3.13 4.04 -24.07
C ASP A 138 4.39 3.57 -23.32
N LEU A 139 4.19 2.90 -22.19
CA LEU A 139 5.29 2.46 -21.33
C LEU A 139 6.26 1.52 -22.08
N ARG A 140 5.82 0.84 -23.15
CA ARG A 140 6.70 -0.02 -23.97
C ARG A 140 7.79 0.76 -24.69
N ASN A 141 7.55 2.05 -24.94
CA ASN A 141 8.53 2.94 -25.56
C ASN A 141 9.36 3.71 -24.53
N ALA A 142 9.02 3.60 -23.24
CA ALA A 142 9.77 4.23 -22.17
C ALA A 142 11.15 3.57 -21.95
N SER A 143 12.00 4.28 -21.20
CA SER A 143 13.33 3.79 -20.84
C SER A 143 13.22 2.52 -19.98
N PHE A 144 14.29 1.72 -19.94
CA PHE A 144 14.35 0.56 -19.04
C PHE A 144 14.11 0.95 -17.58
N ARG A 145 14.64 2.10 -17.16
CA ARG A 145 14.48 2.64 -15.81
C ARG A 145 13.02 2.89 -15.47
N ASP A 146 12.28 3.56 -16.36
CA ASP A 146 10.87 3.88 -16.10
C ASP A 146 10.00 2.62 -16.12
N LYS A 147 10.27 1.67 -17.03
CA LYS A 147 9.63 0.34 -17.03
C LYS A 147 9.88 -0.43 -15.73
N PHE A 148 11.15 -0.53 -15.32
CA PHE A 148 11.54 -1.21 -14.09
C PHE A 148 10.88 -0.56 -12.87
N TYR A 149 10.82 0.77 -12.88
CA TYR A 149 10.12 1.52 -11.86
C TYR A 149 8.65 1.14 -11.73
N SER A 150 7.94 1.03 -12.85
CA SER A 150 6.51 0.70 -12.86
C SER A 150 6.18 -0.73 -12.42
N VAL A 151 7.16 -1.64 -12.27
CA VAL A 151 6.90 -3.03 -11.83
C VAL A 151 6.42 -3.10 -10.39
N GLN A 152 6.83 -2.13 -9.57
CA GLN A 152 6.63 -2.11 -8.12
C GLN A 152 5.15 -2.25 -7.72
N GLU A 153 4.24 -1.57 -8.42
CA GLU A 153 2.81 -1.60 -8.11
C GLU A 153 2.19 -2.96 -8.45
N ALA A 154 2.53 -3.51 -9.61
CA ALA A 154 2.08 -4.84 -10.02
C ALA A 154 2.51 -5.91 -9.01
N LEU A 155 3.76 -5.85 -8.53
CA LEU A 155 4.27 -6.79 -7.52
C LEU A 155 3.61 -6.60 -6.16
N HIS A 156 3.27 -5.38 -5.75
CA HIS A 156 2.63 -5.15 -4.45
C HIS A 156 1.18 -5.64 -4.43
N PHE A 157 0.41 -5.34 -5.48
CA PHE A 157 -1.01 -5.69 -5.54
C PHE A 157 -1.29 -7.05 -6.19
N GLY A 158 -0.29 -7.68 -6.81
CA GLY A 158 -0.46 -8.93 -7.54
C GLY A 158 -1.34 -8.80 -8.78
N ASP A 159 -1.40 -7.61 -9.39
CA ASP A 159 -2.33 -7.30 -10.50
C ASP A 159 -1.71 -7.55 -11.89
N PHE A 160 -1.14 -8.73 -12.09
CA PHE A 160 -0.54 -9.15 -13.37
C PHE A 160 -0.82 -10.60 -13.77
N GLY A 161 -1.33 -11.42 -12.84
CA GLY A 161 -1.66 -12.84 -13.07
C GLY A 161 -3.15 -13.14 -13.02
N GLY A 162 -4.00 -12.12 -13.15
CA GLY A 162 -5.46 -12.25 -13.11
C GLY A 162 -6.00 -12.74 -11.77
N LEU A 163 -7.20 -13.35 -11.79
CA LEU A 163 -7.92 -13.74 -10.58
C LEU A 163 -7.19 -14.82 -9.77
N GLY A 164 -6.55 -15.80 -10.43
CA GLY A 164 -5.82 -16.88 -9.75
C GLY A 164 -4.68 -16.35 -8.88
N LEU A 165 -3.88 -15.42 -9.42
CA LEU A 165 -2.81 -14.78 -8.65
C LEU A 165 -3.36 -13.96 -7.49
N LYS A 166 -4.46 -13.24 -7.68
CA LYS A 166 -5.13 -12.47 -6.61
C LYS A 166 -5.60 -13.36 -5.46
N ILE A 167 -6.12 -14.55 -5.77
CA ILE A 167 -6.50 -15.53 -4.74
C ILE A 167 -5.27 -15.98 -3.95
N ILE A 168 -4.16 -16.28 -4.62
CA ILE A 168 -2.90 -16.65 -3.96
C ILE A 168 -2.40 -15.51 -3.07
N TYR A 169 -2.39 -14.27 -3.56
CA TYR A 169 -2.01 -13.08 -2.80
C TYR A 169 -2.92 -12.88 -1.58
N ALA A 170 -4.23 -13.07 -1.72
CA ALA A 170 -5.17 -12.98 -0.62
C ALA A 170 -4.89 -14.02 0.47
N ILE A 171 -4.65 -15.28 0.09
CA ILE A 171 -4.30 -16.36 1.03
C ILE A 171 -2.99 -16.05 1.75
N LEU A 172 -1.94 -15.63 1.01
CA LEU A 172 -0.65 -15.29 1.59
C LEU A 172 -0.73 -14.03 2.49
N GLY A 173 -1.58 -13.07 2.14
CA GLY A 173 -1.90 -11.91 2.98
C GLY A 173 -2.58 -12.32 4.29
N LEU A 174 -3.56 -13.23 4.24
CA LEU A 174 -4.20 -13.78 5.44
C LEU A 174 -3.22 -14.58 6.31
N ILE A 175 -2.32 -15.35 5.69
CA ILE A 175 -1.23 -16.02 6.40
C ILE A 175 -0.36 -14.99 7.13
N SER A 176 -0.02 -13.89 6.46
CA SER A 176 0.82 -12.84 7.04
C SER A 176 0.14 -12.13 8.22
N ALA A 177 -1.18 -11.89 8.14
CA ALA A 177 -1.98 -11.43 9.28
C ALA A 177 -1.96 -12.44 10.45
N PHE A 178 -2.11 -13.74 10.14
CA PHE A 178 -1.98 -14.80 11.14
C PHE A 178 -0.58 -14.84 11.79
N LEU A 179 0.49 -14.57 11.04
CA LEU A 179 1.85 -14.52 11.60
C LEU A 179 2.00 -13.42 12.66
N SER A 180 1.44 -12.25 12.43
CA SER A 180 1.40 -11.15 13.42
C SER A 180 0.66 -11.57 14.70
N ILE A 181 -0.53 -12.15 14.56
CA ILE A 181 -1.35 -12.62 15.70
C ILE A 181 -0.63 -13.73 16.47
N SER A 182 -0.18 -14.78 15.77
CA SER A 182 0.48 -15.94 16.38
C SER A 182 1.81 -15.57 17.05
N GLY A 183 2.59 -14.66 16.47
CA GLY A 183 3.81 -14.13 17.06
C GLY A 183 3.53 -13.40 18.39
N PHE A 184 2.49 -12.57 18.41
CA PHE A 184 2.09 -11.86 19.62
C PHE A 184 1.56 -12.81 20.72
N VAL A 185 0.76 -13.82 20.35
CA VAL A 185 0.32 -14.86 21.30
C VAL A 185 1.53 -15.60 21.89
N VAL A 186 2.50 -15.99 21.07
CA VAL A 186 3.71 -16.68 21.55
C VAL A 186 4.52 -15.79 22.50
N TYR A 187 4.68 -14.50 22.18
CA TYR A 187 5.34 -13.51 23.03
C TYR A 187 4.66 -13.41 24.39
N LEU A 188 3.34 -13.22 24.40
CA LEU A 188 2.55 -13.09 25.61
C LEU A 188 2.57 -14.37 26.47
N CYS A 189 2.45 -15.55 25.87
CA CYS A 189 2.60 -16.82 26.58
C CYS A 189 4.00 -17.03 27.19
N ARG A 190 5.06 -16.44 26.61
CA ARG A 190 6.40 -16.47 27.22
C ARG A 190 6.49 -15.53 28.41
N LYS A 191 5.83 -14.38 28.32
CA LYS A 191 5.79 -13.37 29.40
C LYS A 191 4.99 -13.86 30.60
N ASP A 192 3.91 -14.60 30.39
CA ASP A 192 3.09 -15.22 31.44
C ASP A 192 3.86 -16.12 32.41
N LYS A 193 4.99 -16.68 31.96
CA LYS A 193 5.86 -17.50 32.82
C LYS A 193 6.62 -16.67 33.86
N LYS A 194 6.82 -15.37 33.60
CA LYS A 194 7.57 -14.45 34.46
C LYS A 194 6.63 -13.52 35.23
N GLU A 195 5.56 -13.09 34.58
CA GLU A 195 4.56 -12.17 35.13
C GLU A 195 3.19 -12.84 35.00
N LYS A 196 2.55 -13.21 36.12
CA LYS A 196 1.20 -13.78 36.07
C LYS A 196 0.20 -12.70 35.67
N ARG A 197 -0.22 -12.70 34.41
CA ARG A 197 -1.27 -11.80 33.92
C ARG A 197 -2.65 -12.32 34.30
N PRO A 198 -3.62 -11.42 34.61
CA PRO A 198 -4.99 -11.82 34.96
C PRO A 198 -5.76 -12.37 33.75
N ILE A 199 -5.40 -11.96 32.53
CA ILE A 199 -6.07 -12.34 31.29
C ILE A 199 -5.13 -13.19 30.44
N SER A 200 -5.66 -14.27 29.84
CA SER A 200 -4.86 -15.16 28.99
C SER A 200 -4.28 -14.44 27.76
N ALA A 201 -3.14 -14.93 27.26
CA ALA A 201 -2.52 -14.42 26.04
C ALA A 201 -3.47 -14.34 24.84
N LEU A 202 -4.31 -15.37 24.66
CA LEU A 202 -5.27 -15.42 23.55
C LEU A 202 -6.34 -14.34 23.69
N LYS A 203 -6.95 -14.20 24.88
CA LYS A 203 -7.96 -13.16 25.14
C LYS A 203 -7.37 -11.76 25.01
N THR A 204 -6.16 -11.54 25.52
CA THR A 204 -5.44 -10.26 25.38
C THR A 204 -5.24 -9.92 23.91
N THR A 205 -4.74 -10.88 23.13
CA THR A 205 -4.49 -10.69 21.69
C THR A 205 -5.80 -10.39 20.96
N PHE A 206 -6.87 -11.13 21.27
CA PHE A 206 -8.18 -10.90 20.68
C PHE A 206 -8.71 -9.49 20.95
N ILE A 207 -8.64 -9.01 22.20
CA ILE A 207 -9.05 -7.64 22.55
C ILE A 207 -8.25 -6.62 21.73
N TYR A 208 -6.93 -6.76 21.66
CA TYR A 208 -6.10 -5.84 20.89
C TYR A 208 -6.42 -5.88 19.39
N THR A 209 -6.64 -7.07 18.81
CA THR A 209 -7.07 -7.19 17.42
C THR A 209 -8.41 -6.48 17.19
N MET A 210 -9.39 -6.63 18.09
CA MET A 210 -10.69 -5.96 17.96
C MET A 210 -10.57 -4.44 18.06
N VAL A 211 -9.74 -3.93 18.98
CA VAL A 211 -9.47 -2.49 19.10
C VAL A 211 -8.79 -1.95 17.84
N ILE A 212 -7.79 -2.64 17.30
CA ILE A 212 -7.13 -2.23 16.06
C ILE A 212 -8.11 -2.22 14.89
N LEU A 213 -8.94 -3.26 14.74
CA LEU A 213 -9.96 -3.31 13.69
C LEU A 213 -10.97 -2.18 13.84
N LEU A 214 -11.41 -1.87 15.06
CA LEU A 214 -12.31 -0.74 15.32
C LEU A 214 -11.68 0.58 14.85
N VAL A 215 -10.41 0.83 15.20
CA VAL A 215 -9.69 2.04 14.75
C VAL A 215 -9.58 2.10 13.23
N LEU A 216 -9.24 0.99 12.57
CA LEU A 216 -9.14 0.93 11.10
C LEU A 216 -10.49 1.19 10.43
N ILE A 217 -11.57 0.61 10.96
CA ILE A 217 -12.94 0.84 10.48
C ILE A 217 -13.34 2.30 10.67
N SER A 218 -13.05 2.90 11.82
CA SER A 218 -13.33 4.32 12.06
C SER A 218 -12.60 5.24 11.07
N ILE A 219 -11.31 4.98 10.79
CA ILE A 219 -10.55 5.74 9.79
C ILE A 219 -11.15 5.55 8.39
N ALA A 220 -11.55 4.33 8.03
CA ALA A 220 -12.21 4.05 6.75
C ALA A 220 -13.54 4.80 6.62
N LEU A 221 -14.37 4.84 7.67
CA LEU A 221 -15.62 5.59 7.69
C LEU A 221 -15.38 7.10 7.55
N ILE A 222 -14.38 7.67 8.24
CA ILE A 222 -13.99 9.08 8.06
C ILE A 222 -13.59 9.33 6.61
N SER A 223 -12.80 8.43 6.00
CA SER A 223 -12.38 8.57 4.60
C SER A 223 -13.57 8.55 3.65
N MET A 224 -14.58 7.73 3.92
CA MET A 224 -15.76 7.57 3.08
C MET A 224 -16.75 8.74 3.21
N PHE A 225 -16.99 9.23 4.43
CA PHE A 225 -18.04 10.22 4.70
C PHE A 225 -17.55 11.66 4.82
N ILE A 226 -16.30 11.88 5.21
CA ILE A 226 -15.72 13.22 5.42
C ILE A 226 -14.69 13.54 4.33
N GLY A 227 -13.92 12.53 3.92
CA GLY A 227 -12.95 12.63 2.83
C GLY A 227 -11.59 12.05 3.20
N TYR A 228 -10.88 11.59 2.16
CA TYR A 228 -9.58 10.95 2.28
C TYR A 228 -8.53 11.84 2.95
N ARG A 229 -8.47 13.13 2.61
CA ARG A 229 -7.46 14.05 3.15
C ARG A 229 -7.57 14.20 4.67
N GLN A 230 -8.80 14.30 5.17
CA GLN A 230 -9.09 14.40 6.59
C GLN A 230 -8.71 13.10 7.30
N ALA A 231 -9.12 11.94 6.75
CA ALA A 231 -8.75 10.64 7.28
C ALA A 231 -7.23 10.44 7.36
N ALA A 232 -6.51 10.76 6.28
CA ALA A 232 -5.05 10.66 6.21
C ALA A 232 -4.37 11.60 7.21
N THR A 233 -4.87 12.83 7.38
CA THR A 233 -4.33 13.81 8.33
C THR A 233 -4.51 13.33 9.77
N VAL A 234 -5.70 12.84 10.13
CA VAL A 234 -5.98 12.28 11.46
C VAL A 234 -5.10 11.07 11.73
N ALA A 235 -5.01 10.13 10.79
CA ALA A 235 -4.16 8.96 10.92
C ALA A 235 -2.68 9.35 11.08
N ALA A 236 -2.18 10.33 10.31
CA ALA A 236 -0.82 10.82 10.42
C ALA A 236 -0.53 11.41 11.80
N TYR A 237 -1.44 12.21 12.37
CA TYR A 237 -1.25 12.76 13.72
C TYR A 237 -1.27 11.68 14.80
N ILE A 238 -2.20 10.73 14.72
CA ILE A 238 -2.28 9.63 15.70
C ILE A 238 -1.02 8.77 15.64
N ILE A 239 -0.63 8.32 14.45
CA ILE A 239 0.46 7.36 14.26
C ILE A 239 1.81 8.05 14.46
N ASN A 240 2.10 9.11 13.72
CA ASN A 240 3.40 9.77 13.78
C ASN A 240 3.56 10.55 15.08
N GLY A 241 2.52 11.27 15.52
CA GLY A 241 2.54 11.97 16.79
C GLY A 241 2.68 11.01 17.97
N GLY A 242 1.92 9.91 17.97
CA GLY A 242 2.05 8.86 18.98
C GLY A 242 3.44 8.23 19.02
N LEU A 243 4.02 7.94 17.85
CA LEU A 243 5.39 7.43 17.74
C LEU A 243 6.42 8.43 18.28
N ILE A 244 6.30 9.71 17.92
CA ILE A 244 7.20 10.77 18.42
C ILE A 244 7.11 10.86 19.95
N ILE A 245 5.90 10.91 20.52
CA ILE A 245 5.70 10.95 21.97
C ILE A 245 6.33 9.71 22.63
N PHE A 246 6.11 8.52 22.06
CA PHE A 246 6.69 7.28 22.57
C PHE A 246 8.22 7.29 22.54
N LEU A 247 8.82 7.76 21.44
CA LEU A 247 10.27 7.87 21.29
C LEU A 247 10.85 8.89 22.28
N LEU A 248 10.24 10.07 22.40
CA LEU A 248 10.64 11.09 23.36
C LEU A 248 10.55 10.57 24.80
N TYR A 249 9.45 9.90 25.16
CA TYR A 249 9.29 9.28 26.46
C TYR A 249 10.35 8.19 26.72
N SER A 250 10.64 7.35 25.72
CA SER A 250 11.63 6.28 25.83
C SER A 250 13.05 6.82 26.01
N ILE A 251 13.40 7.88 25.26
CA ILE A 251 14.68 8.58 25.40
C ILE A 251 14.76 9.23 26.79
N TRP A 252 13.71 9.96 27.19
CA TRP A 252 13.63 10.60 28.50
C TRP A 252 13.83 9.57 29.62
N LYS A 253 13.06 8.49 29.62
CA LYS A 253 13.18 7.40 30.60
C LYS A 253 14.59 6.81 30.64
N TYR A 254 15.18 6.51 29.48
CA TYR A 254 16.54 5.96 29.41
C TYR A 254 17.59 6.90 30.01
N VAL A 255 17.49 8.21 29.73
CA VAL A 255 18.43 9.21 30.26
C VAL A 255 18.28 9.38 31.77
N PHE A 256 17.05 9.40 32.28
CA PHE A 256 16.78 9.60 33.72
C PHE A 256 17.06 8.35 34.56
N ASP A 257 16.75 7.15 34.07
CA ASP A 257 17.12 5.89 34.73
C ASP A 257 18.66 5.75 34.82
N LYS A 258 19.40 6.18 33.78
CA LYS A 258 20.88 6.23 33.83
C LYS A 258 21.41 7.25 34.84
N LYS A 259 20.77 8.42 34.95
CA LYS A 259 21.15 9.43 35.97
C LYS A 259 20.95 8.86 37.38
N ALA A 260 19.81 8.23 37.65
CA ALA A 260 19.51 7.62 38.96
C ALA A 260 20.53 6.55 39.36
N VAL A 261 21.00 5.73 38.42
CA VAL A 261 22.06 4.73 38.68
C VAL A 261 23.40 5.42 38.98
N LYS A 262 23.75 6.50 38.27
CA LYS A 262 25.02 7.20 38.49
C LYS A 262 25.11 7.91 39.85
N THR A 263 24.01 8.48 40.36
CA THR A 263 24.00 9.16 41.67
C THR A 263 24.22 8.19 42.83
N ASN A 264 23.74 6.95 42.70
CA ASN A 264 23.87 5.92 43.74
C ASN A 264 25.29 5.35 43.85
N PHE A 265 26.12 5.42 42.80
CA PHE A 265 27.53 4.98 42.85
C PHE A 265 28.51 6.05 43.37
N THR A 266 28.04 7.29 43.57
CA THR A 266 28.86 8.40 44.09
C THR A 266 28.60 8.71 45.56
N GLN A 267 27.73 7.95 46.24
CA GLN A 267 27.40 8.10 47.66
C GLN A 267 27.91 6.95 48.55
N GLU A 268 28.74 6.06 48.01
CA GLU A 268 29.59 5.12 48.77
C GLU A 268 31.06 5.56 48.65
#